data_AF-A0AAV9G455-F1
#
_entry.id   AF-A0AAV9G455-F1
#
_cell.length_a   1.000
_cell.length_b   1.000
_cell.length_c   1.000
_cell.angle_alpha   90.00
_cell.angle_beta   90.00
_cell.angle_gamma   90.00
#
_symmetry.space_group_name_H-M   'P 1'
#
loop_
_entity.id
_entity.type
_entity.pdbx_description
1 polymer ?
#
loop_
_entity_poly.entity_id
_entity_poly.type
_entity_poly.pdbx_seq_one_letter_code
_entity_poly.pdbx_strand_id
1 'polypeptide(L)'
;MEPEIGQCTFLRWHDAVLIPRYDLRPPNADGKPLLGTDDLLALLTFNLAYDTGVVPLEAHRVQLSGAYLGLAYTGAQPAEIVDNEKSRPNDGSWEEIFGPNQTTGRGRPKALCYEDVLLMVVRHPDTGTDVLAMSIKFIHHKGADNKPKPTIFFFTMARKVILCLITVIISQALRDQAFAARNLISAGDVFQTRNKSPVICTPLRWKESMLKVPIFRSPDGPLRDDMERQTLDAGFEKPFGPKAFRKASDAVRDQMMRHDPKWATFNSAYINEKVQFDIQNTVLDEPSEDGLIRLFTHMSLMRDPRAAKDMVRDEVWSSLPPYPEIEELQRQREELKGRSYQIKGHDDEEMIRSLTRQIRAKRAERGKRIRSKYREFYFHNRPTWDIERQAVPDEEEEYVTPVIDLHIAERAELAELLVNQPDSLAGDGFKQLRVQAVELMVALCHRQETAKRRTLRERAPADVRIKEETQCPRCIGNEGQLYEERTFRYCRPAVMYDHFDREHVKELRGAKQIPCSHPKCSRETLEFKHLNHFKNHVELVHGVKLRV
;
A
#
# COMPACT_ATOMS: atom_id res chain seq x y z
N MET A 1 32.89 -44.32 17.42
CA MET A 1 31.56 -44.23 18.06
C MET A 1 31.51 -42.91 18.77
N GLU A 2 31.07 -41.87 18.08
CA GLU A 2 30.74 -40.57 18.70
C GLU A 2 29.31 -40.64 19.22
N PRO A 3 29.00 -40.13 20.43
CA PRO A 3 27.64 -40.07 20.93
C PRO A 3 26.95 -38.78 20.47
N GLU A 4 25.73 -38.94 19.96
CA GLU A 4 24.76 -37.88 19.69
C GLU A 4 24.35 -37.18 21.00
N ILE A 5 24.81 -35.95 21.23
CA ILE A 5 24.25 -35.07 22.27
C ILE A 5 24.24 -33.64 21.73
N GLY A 6 23.06 -33.00 21.69
CA GLY A 6 23.05 -31.53 21.64
C GLY A 6 21.77 -30.80 21.25
N GLN A 7 20.78 -31.44 20.62
CA GLN A 7 19.57 -30.69 20.18
C GLN A 7 18.47 -30.60 21.26
N CYS A 8 18.46 -31.49 22.26
CA CYS A 8 17.41 -31.52 23.30
C CYS A 8 17.71 -30.61 24.52
N THR A 9 18.94 -30.13 24.67
CA THR A 9 19.38 -29.31 25.83
C THR A 9 19.12 -27.81 25.63
N PHE A 10 19.15 -27.32 24.40
CA PHE A 10 18.96 -25.89 24.11
C PHE A 10 17.52 -25.41 24.36
N LEU A 11 16.52 -26.20 23.93
CA LEU A 11 15.09 -25.90 24.17
C LEU A 11 14.77 -25.89 25.67
N ARG A 12 15.26 -26.87 26.43
CA ARG A 12 15.05 -26.91 27.89
C ARG A 12 15.70 -25.73 28.61
N TRP A 13 16.86 -25.28 28.16
CA TRP A 13 17.53 -24.12 28.75
C TRP A 13 16.83 -22.79 28.40
N HIS A 14 16.36 -22.64 27.17
CA HIS A 14 15.55 -21.49 26.76
C HIS A 14 14.28 -21.38 27.62
N ASP A 15 13.53 -22.48 27.77
CA ASP A 15 12.24 -22.46 28.44
C ASP A 15 12.35 -22.38 29.97
N ALA A 16 13.35 -23.05 30.56
CA ALA A 16 13.51 -23.07 32.02
C ALA A 16 14.31 -21.88 32.58
N VAL A 17 15.18 -21.25 31.78
CA VAL A 17 16.10 -20.20 32.27
C VAL A 17 15.87 -18.85 31.60
N LEU A 18 15.74 -18.79 30.28
CA LEU A 18 15.59 -17.50 29.59
C LEU A 18 14.19 -16.91 29.75
N ILE A 19 13.15 -17.72 29.59
CA ILE A 19 11.75 -17.27 29.71
C ILE A 19 11.47 -16.65 31.10
N PRO A 20 11.75 -17.31 32.24
CA PRO A 20 11.46 -16.74 33.55
C PRO A 20 12.39 -15.57 33.92
N ARG A 21 13.64 -15.58 33.46
CA ARG A 21 14.65 -14.56 33.83
C ARG A 21 14.43 -13.22 33.12
N TYR A 22 13.87 -13.24 31.92
CA TYR A 22 13.67 -12.04 31.09
C TYR A 22 12.20 -11.76 30.80
N ASP A 23 11.28 -12.45 31.49
CA ASP A 23 9.83 -12.39 31.27
C ASP A 23 9.44 -12.55 29.78
N LEU A 24 10.14 -13.47 29.09
CA LEU A 24 9.92 -13.69 27.66
C LEU A 24 8.68 -14.56 27.51
N ARG A 25 7.65 -14.02 26.85
CA ARG A 25 6.50 -14.86 26.46
C ARG A 25 6.94 -15.95 25.48
N PRO A 26 6.36 -17.16 25.53
CA PRO A 26 6.48 -18.13 24.45
C PRO A 26 6.12 -17.48 23.11
N PRO A 27 6.73 -17.89 21.99
CA PRO A 27 6.33 -17.39 20.67
C PRO A 27 4.81 -17.54 20.51
N ASN A 28 4.12 -16.44 20.20
CA ASN A 28 2.67 -16.35 19.95
C ASN A 28 1.72 -16.67 21.12
N ALA A 29 2.04 -16.29 22.36
CA ALA A 29 1.07 -16.41 23.47
C ALA A 29 -0.29 -15.72 23.21
N ASP A 30 -0.33 -14.69 22.34
CA ASP A 30 -1.55 -13.97 21.95
C ASP A 30 -2.24 -14.59 20.70
N GLY A 31 -1.70 -15.69 20.17
CA GLY A 31 -2.11 -16.32 18.91
C GLY A 31 -1.70 -15.52 17.66
N LYS A 32 -1.54 -16.21 16.54
CA LYS A 32 -1.26 -15.57 15.26
C LYS A 32 -2.48 -14.74 14.77
N PRO A 33 -2.27 -13.49 14.32
CA PRO A 33 -3.32 -12.75 13.62
C PRO A 33 -3.69 -13.44 12.31
N LEU A 34 -4.96 -13.80 12.14
CA LEU A 34 -5.47 -14.47 10.94
C LEU A 34 -6.49 -13.59 10.21
N LEU A 35 -6.24 -13.38 8.93
CA LEU A 35 -7.11 -12.56 8.09
C LEU A 35 -8.17 -13.38 7.37
N GLY A 36 -9.43 -13.21 7.74
CA GLY A 36 -10.61 -13.64 7.01
C GLY A 36 -10.81 -12.92 5.69
N THR A 37 -11.80 -13.39 4.92
CA THR A 37 -12.23 -12.69 3.70
C THR A 37 -12.78 -11.30 4.02
N ASP A 38 -13.48 -11.16 5.16
CA ASP A 38 -14.02 -9.88 5.63
C ASP A 38 -12.92 -8.89 6.00
N ASP A 39 -11.82 -9.38 6.58
CA ASP A 39 -10.66 -8.55 6.91
C ASP A 39 -10.01 -7.97 5.65
N LEU A 40 -9.83 -8.81 4.62
CA LEU A 40 -9.28 -8.40 3.34
C LEU A 40 -10.23 -7.44 2.61
N LEU A 41 -11.54 -7.71 2.65
CA LEU A 41 -12.55 -6.83 2.06
C LEU A 41 -12.56 -5.46 2.75
N ALA A 42 -12.48 -5.42 4.09
CA ALA A 42 -12.40 -4.18 4.85
C ALA A 42 -11.13 -3.38 4.50
N LEU A 43 -9.98 -4.04 4.39
CA LEU A 43 -8.72 -3.38 4.02
C LEU A 43 -8.75 -2.83 2.59
N LEU A 44 -9.25 -3.61 1.62
CA LEU A 44 -9.35 -3.16 0.22
C LEU A 44 -10.36 -2.03 0.04
N THR A 45 -11.49 -2.13 0.76
CA THR A 45 -12.50 -1.06 0.82
C THR A 45 -11.89 0.22 1.39
N PHE A 46 -11.15 0.11 2.48
CA PHE A 46 -10.43 1.26 3.05
C PHE A 46 -9.44 1.87 2.05
N ASN A 47 -8.57 1.05 1.43
CA ASN A 47 -7.57 1.51 0.46
C ASN A 47 -8.19 2.31 -0.70
N LEU A 48 -9.33 1.86 -1.21
CA LEU A 48 -10.01 2.51 -2.35
C LEU A 48 -10.89 3.69 -1.90
N ALA A 49 -11.77 3.49 -0.91
CA ALA A 49 -12.84 4.43 -0.58
C ALA A 49 -12.47 5.48 0.48
N TYR A 50 -11.62 5.12 1.46
CA TYR A 50 -11.46 5.91 2.69
C TYR A 50 -10.03 6.36 2.98
N ASP A 51 -9.03 5.79 2.32
CA ASP A 51 -7.63 6.16 2.56
C ASP A 51 -7.33 7.57 2.03
N THR A 52 -7.12 8.51 2.95
CA THR A 52 -6.80 9.92 2.67
C THR A 52 -5.29 10.19 2.61
N GLY A 53 -4.45 9.16 2.74
CA GLY A 53 -3.00 9.28 2.59
C GLY A 53 -2.64 9.75 1.18
N VAL A 54 -1.84 10.81 1.06
CA VAL A 54 -1.43 11.34 -0.25
C VAL A 54 -0.36 10.44 -0.87
N VAL A 55 -0.60 9.96 -2.09
CA VAL A 55 0.36 9.18 -2.89
C VAL A 55 0.74 9.97 -4.15
N PRO A 56 2.01 9.93 -4.62
CA PRO A 56 2.45 10.67 -5.79
C PRO A 56 1.69 10.31 -7.07
N LEU A 57 1.31 9.04 -7.22
CA LEU A 57 0.51 8.52 -8.31
C LEU A 57 -0.54 7.57 -7.76
N GLU A 58 -1.80 7.75 -8.18
CA GLU A 58 -2.92 6.90 -7.75
C GLU A 58 -2.81 5.46 -8.27
N ALA A 59 -1.90 5.22 -9.22
CA ALA A 59 -1.45 3.88 -9.57
C ALA A 59 -0.97 3.06 -8.37
N HIS A 60 -0.44 3.70 -7.31
CA HIS A 60 -0.02 3.02 -6.09
C HIS A 60 -1.20 2.30 -5.43
N ARG A 61 -2.39 2.91 -5.36
CA ARG A 61 -3.56 2.29 -4.72
C ARG A 61 -4.04 1.04 -5.43
N VAL A 62 -4.07 1.07 -6.76
CA VAL A 62 -4.45 -0.09 -7.58
C VAL A 62 -3.43 -1.22 -7.38
N GLN A 63 -2.14 -0.89 -7.32
CA GLN A 63 -1.08 -1.85 -7.10
C GLN A 63 -1.07 -2.40 -5.66
N LEU A 64 -1.37 -1.59 -4.63
CA LEU A 64 -1.58 -2.04 -3.26
C LEU A 64 -2.71 -3.07 -3.18
N SER A 65 -3.84 -2.81 -3.85
CA SER A 65 -4.94 -3.79 -3.94
C SER A 65 -4.46 -5.12 -4.55
N GLY A 66 -3.70 -5.05 -5.65
CA GLY A 66 -3.08 -6.23 -6.26
C GLY A 66 -2.09 -6.95 -5.36
N ALA A 67 -1.28 -6.20 -4.60
CA ALA A 67 -0.30 -6.75 -3.68
C ALA A 67 -0.97 -7.45 -2.49
N TYR A 68 -2.03 -6.87 -1.91
CA TYR A 68 -2.79 -7.47 -0.82
C TYR A 68 -3.50 -8.74 -1.26
N LEU A 69 -4.14 -8.73 -2.43
CA LEU A 69 -4.74 -9.93 -3.02
C LEU A 69 -3.70 -11.01 -3.32
N GLY A 70 -2.56 -10.64 -3.91
CA GLY A 70 -1.46 -11.55 -4.16
C GLY A 70 -0.95 -12.20 -2.88
N LEU A 71 -0.72 -11.41 -1.82
CA LEU A 71 -0.28 -11.91 -0.51
C LEU A 71 -1.33 -12.83 0.13
N ALA A 72 -2.61 -12.42 0.11
CA ALA A 72 -3.73 -13.16 0.67
C ALA A 72 -3.89 -14.55 0.05
N TYR A 73 -3.77 -14.66 -1.27
CA TYR A 73 -4.07 -15.89 -1.98
C TYR A 73 -2.88 -16.84 -2.11
N THR A 74 -1.65 -16.34 -1.95
CA THR A 74 -0.44 -17.15 -2.20
C THR A 74 0.39 -17.36 -0.95
N GLY A 75 0.25 -16.51 0.08
CA GLY A 75 1.13 -16.49 1.24
C GLY A 75 2.59 -16.11 0.92
N ALA A 76 2.86 -15.63 -0.31
CA ALA A 76 4.19 -15.31 -0.79
C ALA A 76 4.88 -14.23 0.05
N GLN A 77 6.19 -14.09 -0.11
CA GLN A 77 6.91 -13.00 0.53
C GLN A 77 6.63 -11.68 -0.21
N PRO A 78 6.56 -10.54 0.51
CA PRO A 78 6.35 -9.23 -0.12
C PRO A 78 7.30 -8.92 -1.28
N ALA A 79 8.58 -9.27 -1.12
CA ALA A 79 9.62 -9.08 -2.12
C ALA A 79 9.51 -10.04 -3.33
N GLU A 80 8.50 -10.88 -3.41
CA GLU A 80 8.20 -11.64 -4.64
C GLU A 80 7.04 -11.05 -5.42
N ILE A 81 6.29 -10.14 -4.81
CA ILE A 81 5.10 -9.52 -5.39
C ILE A 81 5.43 -8.10 -5.83
N VAL A 82 6.00 -7.31 -4.92
CA VAL A 82 6.31 -5.90 -5.14
C VAL A 82 7.82 -5.72 -5.18
N ASP A 83 8.27 -4.90 -6.12
CA ASP A 83 9.66 -4.45 -6.14
C ASP A 83 9.94 -3.65 -4.87
N ASN A 84 10.72 -4.26 -3.97
CA ASN A 84 10.99 -3.77 -2.63
C ASN A 84 12.49 -3.48 -2.46
N GLU A 85 13.16 -3.06 -3.54
CA GLU A 85 14.51 -2.50 -3.43
C GLU A 85 14.45 -1.34 -2.42
N LYS A 86 15.02 -1.56 -1.23
CA LYS A 86 15.21 -0.49 -0.26
C LYS A 86 16.00 0.61 -0.94
N SER A 87 15.62 1.87 -0.71
CA SER A 87 16.46 3.01 -1.09
C SER A 87 17.88 2.77 -0.61
N ARG A 88 18.83 2.68 -1.55
CA ARG A 88 20.22 2.42 -1.23
C ARG A 88 20.75 3.61 -0.42
N PRO A 89 21.38 3.40 0.74
CA PRO A 89 22.07 4.47 1.44
C PRO A 89 23.11 5.09 0.49
N ASN A 90 23.13 6.42 0.44
CA ASN A 90 23.96 7.18 -0.50
C ASN A 90 25.46 7.16 -0.16
N ASP A 91 25.85 6.44 0.89
CA ASP A 91 27.21 6.36 1.42
C ASP A 91 28.01 5.19 0.84
N GLY A 92 27.44 4.41 -0.09
CA GLY A 92 28.09 3.25 -0.70
C GLY A 92 28.16 2.02 0.22
N SER A 93 27.63 2.11 1.45
CA SER A 93 27.63 1.01 2.41
C SER A 93 26.82 -0.19 1.91
N TRP A 94 25.81 0.05 1.07
CA TRP A 94 25.01 -1.02 0.49
C TRP A 94 25.82 -1.88 -0.48
N GLU A 95 26.61 -1.24 -1.35
CA GLU A 95 27.50 -1.91 -2.29
C GLU A 95 28.63 -2.67 -1.56
N GLU A 96 29.17 -2.14 -0.46
CA GLU A 96 30.16 -2.83 0.38
C GLU A 96 29.57 -4.04 1.14
N ILE A 97 28.38 -3.91 1.72
CA ILE A 97 27.77 -4.93 2.59
C ILE A 97 27.11 -6.04 1.77
N PHE A 98 26.42 -5.69 0.68
CA PHE A 98 25.60 -6.64 -0.07
C PHE A 98 26.17 -7.03 -1.43
N GLY A 99 27.17 -6.29 -1.95
CA GLY A 99 27.86 -6.58 -3.20
C GLY A 99 26.93 -6.73 -4.41
N PRO A 100 27.48 -6.96 -5.61
CA PRO A 100 26.67 -7.21 -6.82
C PRO A 100 25.86 -8.52 -6.75
N ASN A 101 26.03 -9.36 -5.73
CA ASN A 101 25.60 -10.77 -5.77
C ASN A 101 24.13 -11.05 -5.41
N GLN A 102 23.31 -10.05 -5.03
CA GLN A 102 21.88 -10.29 -4.72
C GLN A 102 20.93 -10.20 -5.93
N THR A 103 21.33 -9.56 -7.03
CA THR A 103 20.49 -9.39 -8.24
C THR A 103 21.10 -10.00 -9.51
N THR A 104 22.34 -10.50 -9.46
CA THR A 104 23.13 -10.96 -10.62
C THR A 104 22.67 -12.25 -11.29
N GLY A 105 21.63 -12.92 -10.80
CA GLY A 105 21.22 -14.23 -11.33
C GLY A 105 20.41 -14.21 -12.63
N ARG A 106 19.65 -13.15 -12.94
CA ARG A 106 18.68 -13.16 -14.08
C ARG A 106 18.53 -11.85 -14.87
N GLY A 107 19.16 -10.76 -14.43
CA GLY A 107 19.02 -9.44 -15.07
C GLY A 107 17.59 -8.88 -15.01
N ARG A 108 16.89 -9.08 -13.88
CA ARG A 108 15.57 -8.48 -13.58
C ARG A 108 15.38 -8.23 -12.07
N PRO A 109 14.43 -7.35 -11.67
CA PRO A 109 14.12 -7.11 -10.26
C PRO A 109 13.54 -8.33 -9.55
N LYS A 110 13.71 -8.39 -8.23
CA LYS A 110 13.07 -9.39 -7.37
C LYS A 110 11.64 -8.93 -7.06
N ALA A 111 10.74 -9.20 -8.00
CA ALA A 111 9.33 -8.82 -7.96
C ALA A 111 8.51 -9.70 -8.91
N LEU A 112 7.18 -9.58 -8.86
CA LEU A 112 6.29 -10.26 -9.80
C LEU A 112 6.37 -9.55 -11.16
N CYS A 113 6.92 -10.23 -12.17
CA CYS A 113 7.04 -9.71 -13.52
C CYS A 113 5.98 -10.31 -14.44
N TYR A 114 5.75 -9.71 -15.62
CA TYR A 114 4.81 -10.26 -16.61
C TYR A 114 5.17 -11.68 -17.05
N GLU A 115 6.46 -12.03 -17.15
CA GLU A 115 6.88 -13.41 -17.49
C GLU A 115 6.43 -14.48 -16.47
N ASP A 116 6.16 -14.07 -15.23
CA ASP A 116 5.72 -14.95 -14.16
C ASP A 116 4.21 -15.23 -14.23
N VAL A 117 3.46 -14.45 -15.03
CA VAL A 117 2.00 -14.54 -15.16
C VAL A 117 1.62 -15.15 -16.50
N LEU A 118 0.79 -16.18 -16.47
CA LEU A 118 0.09 -16.71 -17.64
C LEU A 118 -1.40 -16.39 -17.51
N LEU A 119 -1.86 -15.39 -18.25
CA LEU A 119 -3.28 -15.07 -18.39
C LEU A 119 -3.85 -15.82 -19.61
N MET A 120 -5.01 -16.45 -19.46
CA MET A 120 -5.57 -17.33 -20.48
C MET A 120 -7.09 -17.30 -20.50
N VAL A 121 -7.66 -17.49 -21.68
CA VAL A 121 -9.09 -17.77 -21.87
C VAL A 121 -9.26 -19.28 -21.97
N VAL A 122 -10.03 -19.88 -21.07
CA VAL A 122 -10.23 -21.33 -20.94
C VAL A 122 -11.69 -21.67 -21.14
N ARG A 123 -11.96 -22.74 -21.88
CA ARG A 123 -13.28 -23.34 -21.98
C ARG A 123 -13.61 -24.05 -20.67
N HIS A 124 -14.56 -23.54 -19.90
CA HIS A 124 -14.98 -24.15 -18.64
C HIS A 124 -15.53 -25.56 -18.89
N PRO A 125 -15.08 -26.59 -18.14
CA PRO A 125 -15.45 -27.97 -18.41
C PRO A 125 -16.96 -28.22 -18.26
N ASP A 126 -17.56 -27.68 -17.19
CA ASP A 126 -18.98 -27.93 -16.90
C ASP A 126 -19.97 -27.06 -17.71
N THR A 127 -19.65 -25.78 -17.92
CA THR A 127 -20.57 -24.83 -18.58
C THR A 127 -20.33 -24.68 -20.07
N GLY A 128 -19.16 -25.12 -20.58
CA GLY A 128 -18.78 -24.93 -21.98
C GLY A 128 -18.61 -23.46 -22.39
N THR A 129 -18.56 -22.53 -21.43
CA THR A 129 -18.33 -21.10 -21.67
C THR A 129 -16.85 -20.75 -21.61
N ASP A 130 -16.43 -19.73 -22.36
CA ASP A 130 -15.06 -19.21 -22.30
C ASP A 130 -14.92 -18.26 -21.10
N VAL A 131 -13.98 -18.56 -20.19
CA VAL A 131 -13.71 -17.80 -18.96
C VAL A 131 -12.24 -17.41 -18.88
N LEU A 132 -11.94 -16.29 -18.25
CA LEU A 132 -10.56 -15.92 -17.92
C LEU A 132 -10.07 -16.74 -16.72
N ALA A 133 -8.87 -17.26 -16.85
CA ALA A 133 -8.11 -17.90 -15.79
C ALA A 133 -6.67 -17.39 -15.83
N MET A 134 -5.97 -17.51 -14.71
CA MET A 134 -4.59 -17.05 -14.61
C MET A 134 -3.78 -18.04 -13.79
N SER A 135 -2.52 -18.26 -14.17
CA SER A 135 -1.55 -18.89 -13.28
C SER A 135 -0.37 -17.96 -13.01
N ILE A 136 0.10 -17.92 -11.76
CA ILE A 136 1.29 -17.16 -11.36
C ILE A 136 2.36 -18.13 -10.89
N LYS A 137 3.57 -18.01 -11.45
CA LYS A 137 4.74 -18.79 -11.07
C LYS A 137 5.68 -17.96 -10.19
N PHE A 138 5.76 -18.27 -8.91
CA PHE A 138 6.76 -17.68 -8.02
C PHE A 138 8.07 -18.46 -8.11
N ILE A 139 9.11 -17.80 -8.58
CA ILE A 139 10.45 -18.40 -8.78
C ILE A 139 11.41 -18.17 -7.61
N HIS A 140 11.12 -17.21 -6.74
CA HIS A 140 11.97 -16.81 -5.62
C HIS A 140 11.65 -17.51 -4.31
N HIS A 141 10.63 -18.37 -4.34
CA HIS A 141 10.17 -19.10 -3.18
C HIS A 141 11.29 -20.01 -2.68
N LYS A 142 11.81 -19.68 -1.49
CA LYS A 142 12.89 -20.45 -0.86
C LYS A 142 12.32 -21.76 -0.31
N GLY A 143 12.93 -22.90 -0.63
CA GLY A 143 12.74 -24.15 0.10
C GLY A 143 13.65 -24.25 1.34
N ALA A 144 13.48 -25.29 2.15
CA ALA A 144 14.27 -25.58 3.35
C ALA A 144 15.79 -25.57 3.12
N ASP A 145 16.21 -25.92 1.91
CA ASP A 145 17.61 -26.01 1.49
C ASP A 145 18.15 -24.72 0.83
N ASN A 146 17.42 -23.61 0.92
CA ASN A 146 17.71 -22.35 0.20
C ASN A 146 17.78 -22.50 -1.34
N LYS A 147 17.34 -23.63 -1.90
CA LYS A 147 17.26 -23.83 -3.35
C LYS A 147 15.95 -23.26 -3.89
N PRO A 148 15.98 -22.59 -5.07
CA PRO A 148 14.76 -22.13 -5.73
C PRO A 148 13.86 -23.33 -6.07
N LYS A 149 12.61 -23.29 -5.59
CA LYS A 149 11.58 -24.28 -5.94
C LYS A 149 10.37 -23.53 -6.49
N PRO A 150 10.25 -23.42 -7.83
CA PRO A 150 9.15 -22.67 -8.42
C PRO A 150 7.78 -23.23 -8.03
N THR A 151 6.88 -22.37 -7.57
CA THR A 151 5.50 -22.73 -7.19
C THR A 151 4.52 -22.03 -8.12
N ILE A 152 3.51 -22.76 -8.62
CA ILE A 152 2.51 -22.22 -9.55
C ILE A 152 1.16 -22.18 -8.83
N PHE A 153 0.54 -21.01 -8.79
CA PHE A 153 -0.81 -20.80 -8.26
C PHE A 153 -1.79 -20.56 -9.40
N PHE A 154 -2.99 -21.14 -9.30
CA PHE A 154 -4.06 -20.94 -10.27
C PHE A 154 -5.16 -20.05 -9.69
N PHE A 155 -5.72 -19.19 -10.52
CA PHE A 155 -6.72 -18.20 -10.16
C PHE A 155 -7.87 -18.23 -11.15
N THR A 156 -9.07 -18.06 -10.63
CA THR A 156 -10.30 -17.84 -11.39
C THR A 156 -10.89 -16.48 -11.05
N MET A 157 -11.86 -16.03 -11.84
CA MET A 157 -12.54 -14.75 -11.62
C MET A 157 -13.39 -14.80 -10.35
N ALA A 158 -13.12 -13.91 -9.37
CA ALA A 158 -13.84 -13.85 -8.10
C ALA A 158 -15.20 -13.14 -8.23
N ARG A 159 -16.25 -13.58 -7.52
CA ARG A 159 -17.61 -13.00 -7.58
C ARG A 159 -17.66 -11.52 -7.18
N LYS A 160 -16.88 -11.11 -6.17
CA LYS A 160 -16.70 -9.69 -5.84
C LYS A 160 -15.48 -9.16 -6.61
N VAL A 161 -15.68 -8.12 -7.42
CA VAL A 161 -14.64 -7.59 -8.32
C VAL A 161 -13.48 -6.99 -7.53
N ILE A 162 -13.76 -6.37 -6.37
CA ILE A 162 -12.73 -5.87 -5.43
C ILE A 162 -11.78 -6.97 -4.94
N LEU A 163 -12.24 -8.23 -4.90
CA LEU A 163 -11.45 -9.41 -4.53
C LEU A 163 -10.83 -10.12 -5.73
N CYS A 164 -10.90 -9.56 -6.95
CA CYS A 164 -10.47 -10.27 -8.15
C CYS A 164 -9.07 -9.85 -8.61
N LEU A 165 -8.04 -10.63 -8.24
CA LEU A 165 -6.65 -10.38 -8.64
C LEU A 165 -6.47 -10.28 -10.17
N ILE A 166 -7.18 -11.13 -10.93
CA ILE A 166 -7.13 -11.09 -12.41
C ILE A 166 -7.56 -9.72 -12.95
N THR A 167 -8.56 -9.08 -12.33
CA THR A 167 -9.03 -7.74 -12.74
C THR A 167 -7.93 -6.70 -12.55
N VAL A 168 -7.21 -6.77 -11.43
CA VAL A 168 -6.07 -5.87 -11.17
C VAL A 168 -4.93 -6.11 -12.15
N ILE A 169 -4.58 -7.37 -12.44
CA ILE A 169 -3.53 -7.72 -13.41
C ILE A 169 -3.88 -7.21 -14.81
N ILE A 170 -5.14 -7.35 -15.25
CA ILE A 170 -5.59 -6.83 -16.55
C ILE A 170 -5.46 -5.30 -16.58
N SER A 171 -5.83 -4.60 -15.50
CA SER A 171 -5.68 -3.14 -15.43
C SER A 171 -4.23 -2.68 -15.58
N GLN A 172 -3.28 -3.35 -14.90
CA GLN A 172 -1.87 -3.01 -15.03
C GLN A 172 -1.33 -3.35 -16.42
N ALA A 173 -1.74 -4.49 -16.99
CA ALA A 173 -1.37 -4.88 -18.35
C ALA A 173 -1.84 -3.88 -19.41
N LEU A 174 -3.06 -3.35 -19.29
CA LEU A 174 -3.58 -2.33 -20.22
C LEU A 174 -2.85 -1.00 -20.04
N ARG A 175 -2.65 -0.56 -18.79
CA ARG A 175 -1.88 0.64 -18.46
C ARG A 175 -0.48 0.59 -19.07
N ASP A 176 0.21 -0.53 -18.93
CA ASP A 176 1.57 -0.71 -19.45
C ASP A 176 1.60 -1.06 -20.96
N GLN A 177 0.43 -1.19 -21.62
CA GLN A 177 0.30 -1.71 -22.98
C GLN A 177 1.04 -3.04 -23.19
N ALA A 178 0.94 -3.95 -22.22
CA ALA A 178 1.78 -5.14 -22.13
C ALA A 178 1.37 -6.27 -23.07
N PHE A 179 0.14 -6.29 -23.59
CA PHE A 179 -0.34 -7.34 -24.49
C PHE A 179 0.39 -7.33 -25.84
N ALA A 180 0.78 -8.51 -26.32
CA ALA A 180 1.39 -8.68 -27.64
C ALA A 180 0.36 -8.58 -28.78
N ALA A 181 -0.89 -8.99 -28.52
CA ALA A 181 -1.96 -8.89 -29.49
C ALA A 181 -2.37 -7.43 -29.69
N ARG A 182 -2.28 -6.95 -30.94
CA ARG A 182 -2.50 -5.53 -31.30
C ARG A 182 -3.92 -5.04 -31.04
N ASN A 183 -4.88 -5.96 -30.94
CA ASN A 183 -6.30 -5.68 -30.72
C ASN A 183 -6.71 -5.75 -29.25
N LEU A 184 -5.80 -6.05 -28.31
CA LEU A 184 -6.09 -6.02 -26.87
C LEU A 184 -5.68 -4.66 -26.30
N ILE A 185 -6.49 -3.64 -26.62
CA ILE A 185 -6.22 -2.24 -26.24
C ILE A 185 -7.15 -1.73 -25.14
N SER A 186 -8.30 -2.37 -24.96
CA SER A 186 -9.30 -2.01 -23.95
C SER A 186 -9.66 -3.21 -23.06
N ALA A 187 -10.30 -2.93 -21.94
CA ALA A 187 -10.86 -3.97 -21.08
C ALA A 187 -11.93 -4.79 -21.84
N GLY A 188 -12.75 -4.12 -22.66
CA GLY A 188 -13.72 -4.75 -23.54
C GLY A 188 -13.11 -5.84 -24.42
N ASP A 189 -11.99 -5.55 -25.09
CA ASP A 189 -11.31 -6.51 -25.97
C ASP A 189 -10.85 -7.76 -25.21
N VAL A 190 -10.29 -7.57 -24.00
CA VAL A 190 -9.81 -8.67 -23.15
C VAL A 190 -10.98 -9.55 -22.71
N PHE A 191 -12.06 -8.96 -22.17
CA PHE A 191 -13.23 -9.71 -21.69
C PHE A 191 -14.11 -10.28 -22.81
N GLN A 192 -13.96 -9.81 -24.05
CA GLN A 192 -14.64 -10.36 -25.22
C GLN A 192 -13.84 -11.45 -25.95
N THR A 193 -12.58 -11.67 -25.57
CA THR A 193 -11.75 -12.70 -26.20
C THR A 193 -12.35 -14.09 -25.97
N ARG A 194 -12.40 -14.90 -27.03
CA ARG A 194 -12.96 -16.25 -27.05
C ARG A 194 -11.98 -17.23 -27.64
N ASN A 195 -12.12 -18.49 -27.24
CA ASN A 195 -11.42 -19.59 -27.88
C ASN A 195 -11.98 -19.83 -29.29
N LYS A 196 -11.09 -20.09 -30.25
CA LYS A 196 -11.47 -20.57 -31.59
C LYS A 196 -11.37 -22.09 -31.63
N SER A 197 -12.47 -22.76 -31.96
CA SER A 197 -12.49 -24.22 -32.13
C SER A 197 -11.35 -24.70 -33.05
N PRO A 198 -10.63 -25.78 -32.73
CA PRO A 198 -10.85 -26.74 -31.63
C PRO A 198 -10.13 -26.39 -30.32
N VAL A 199 -9.55 -25.18 -30.21
CA VAL A 199 -8.75 -24.78 -29.05
C VAL A 199 -9.64 -24.61 -27.82
N ILE A 200 -9.27 -25.22 -26.69
CA ILE A 200 -9.96 -25.07 -25.40
C ILE A 200 -9.29 -24.06 -24.47
N CYS A 201 -8.10 -23.57 -24.83
CA CYS A 201 -7.30 -22.64 -24.04
C CYS A 201 -6.49 -21.71 -24.95
N THR A 202 -6.71 -20.40 -24.84
CA THR A 202 -5.96 -19.37 -25.56
C THR A 202 -5.17 -18.50 -24.58
N PRO A 203 -3.83 -18.61 -24.55
CA PRO A 203 -3.01 -17.75 -23.69
C PRO A 203 -2.92 -16.33 -24.27
N LEU A 204 -3.15 -15.33 -23.41
CA LEU A 204 -2.93 -13.92 -23.75
C LEU A 204 -1.44 -13.60 -23.52
N ARG A 205 -0.70 -13.40 -24.62
CA ARG A 205 0.75 -13.23 -24.59
C ARG A 205 1.15 -11.79 -24.28
N TRP A 206 2.27 -11.64 -23.57
CA TRP A 206 2.92 -10.37 -23.30
C TRP A 206 3.93 -10.00 -24.41
N LYS A 207 4.17 -8.71 -24.60
CA LYS A 207 5.29 -8.21 -25.42
C LYS A 207 6.63 -8.66 -24.83
N GLU A 208 7.59 -8.99 -25.68
CA GLU A 208 8.93 -9.42 -25.24
C GLU A 208 9.63 -8.35 -24.36
N SER A 209 9.46 -7.07 -24.70
CA SER A 209 9.99 -5.93 -23.93
C SER A 209 9.40 -5.81 -22.52
N MET A 210 8.26 -6.45 -22.25
CA MET A 210 7.53 -6.33 -20.99
C MET A 210 7.78 -7.50 -20.04
N LEU A 211 8.34 -8.61 -20.53
CA LEU A 211 8.50 -9.85 -19.76
C LEU A 211 9.19 -9.65 -18.41
N LYS A 212 10.24 -8.83 -18.37
CA LYS A 212 11.04 -8.56 -17.16
C LYS A 212 10.58 -7.35 -16.35
N VAL A 213 9.51 -6.69 -16.78
CA VAL A 213 8.99 -5.49 -16.11
C VAL A 213 8.13 -5.92 -14.92
N PRO A 214 8.37 -5.38 -13.71
CA PRO A 214 7.49 -5.63 -12.55
C PRO A 214 6.07 -5.12 -12.81
N ILE A 215 5.07 -5.91 -12.41
CA ILE A 215 3.66 -5.55 -12.48
C ILE A 215 3.30 -4.58 -11.35
N PHE A 216 3.81 -4.83 -10.14
CA PHE A 216 3.63 -3.97 -8.97
C PHE A 216 4.96 -3.31 -8.60
N ARG A 217 5.00 -1.98 -8.70
CA ARG A 217 6.12 -1.07 -8.48
C ARG A 217 5.76 -0.21 -7.27
N SER A 218 6.53 -0.28 -6.18
CA SER A 218 6.33 0.62 -5.03
C SER A 218 7.18 1.87 -5.22
N PRO A 219 6.59 3.04 -5.52
CA PRO A 219 7.34 4.31 -5.54
C PRO A 219 7.72 4.78 -4.13
N ASP A 220 6.93 4.44 -3.11
CA ASP A 220 7.01 5.08 -1.79
C ASP A 220 7.11 4.06 -0.66
N GLY A 221 8.34 3.64 -0.36
CA GLY A 221 8.64 2.89 0.85
C GLY A 221 8.16 1.43 0.85
N PRO A 222 8.34 0.73 1.99
CA PRO A 222 8.05 -0.69 2.09
C PRO A 222 6.54 -0.94 2.14
N LEU A 223 6.04 -1.91 1.35
CA LEU A 223 4.65 -2.40 1.38
C LEU A 223 4.12 -2.67 2.79
N ARG A 224 5.01 -3.08 3.69
CA ARG A 224 4.69 -3.34 5.11
C ARG A 224 4.18 -2.09 5.82
N ASP A 225 4.78 -0.93 5.57
CA ASP A 225 4.48 0.30 6.29
C ASP A 225 3.11 0.85 5.87
N ASP A 226 2.80 0.77 4.57
CA ASP A 226 1.46 1.08 4.03
C ASP A 226 0.40 0.19 4.67
N MET A 227 0.67 -1.12 4.74
CA MET A 227 -0.29 -2.07 5.30
C MET A 227 -0.50 -1.86 6.81
N GLU A 228 0.57 -1.65 7.58
CA GLU A 228 0.47 -1.34 9.02
C GLU A 228 -0.30 -0.03 9.26
N ARG A 229 -0.13 0.97 8.40
CA ARG A 229 -0.88 2.22 8.49
C ARG A 229 -2.36 2.00 8.15
N GLN A 230 -2.66 1.44 6.97
CA GLN A 230 -4.03 1.27 6.49
C GLN A 230 -4.85 0.35 7.39
N THR A 231 -4.24 -0.64 8.03
CA THR A 231 -4.95 -1.51 8.98
C THR A 231 -5.38 -0.76 10.24
N LEU A 232 -4.52 0.09 10.80
CA LEU A 232 -4.91 0.93 11.94
C LEU A 232 -6.00 1.94 11.55
N ASP A 233 -5.86 2.58 10.39
CA ASP A 233 -6.84 3.55 9.91
C ASP A 233 -8.19 2.90 9.53
N ALA A 234 -8.19 1.63 9.14
CA ALA A 234 -9.39 0.85 8.85
C ALA A 234 -10.13 0.35 10.11
N GLY A 235 -9.61 0.63 11.32
CA GLY A 235 -10.28 0.30 12.58
C GLY A 235 -9.81 -0.97 13.28
N PHE A 236 -8.77 -1.65 12.78
CA PHE A 236 -8.29 -2.87 13.42
C PHE A 236 -7.57 -2.58 14.73
N GLU A 237 -7.86 -3.33 15.79
CA GLU A 237 -7.24 -3.17 17.12
C GLU A 237 -5.70 -3.17 17.02
N LYS A 238 -5.15 -4.20 16.37
CA LYS A 238 -3.71 -4.38 16.15
C LYS A 238 -3.36 -4.23 14.66
N PRO A 239 -2.22 -3.61 14.32
CA PRO A 239 -1.75 -3.59 12.95
C PRO A 239 -1.33 -5.00 12.54
N PHE A 240 -1.52 -5.35 11.27
CA PHE A 240 -1.04 -6.63 10.76
C PHE A 240 -0.16 -6.47 9.53
N GLY A 241 0.88 -7.30 9.51
CA GLY A 241 1.87 -7.39 8.44
C GLY A 241 1.56 -8.54 7.47
N PRO A 242 2.33 -8.68 6.37
CA PRO A 242 2.10 -9.70 5.33
C PRO A 242 2.01 -11.15 5.83
N LYS A 243 2.54 -11.44 7.02
CA LYS A 243 2.44 -12.77 7.65
C LYS A 243 1.01 -13.16 8.03
N ALA A 244 0.12 -12.20 8.28
CA ALA A 244 -1.26 -12.46 8.70
C ALA A 244 -2.13 -13.07 7.57
N PHE A 245 -1.69 -12.92 6.32
CA PHE A 245 -2.31 -13.53 5.14
C PHE A 245 -2.00 -15.02 4.95
N ARG A 246 -1.02 -15.56 5.69
CA ARG A 246 -0.56 -16.93 5.49
C ARG A 246 -1.52 -17.93 6.14
N LYS A 247 -2.55 -18.33 5.40
CA LYS A 247 -3.52 -19.38 5.72
C LYS A 247 -3.28 -20.61 4.82
N ALA A 248 -2.98 -21.77 5.42
CA ALA A 248 -2.89 -23.05 4.71
C ALA A 248 -3.10 -24.21 5.70
N SER A 249 -3.59 -25.36 5.23
CA SER A 249 -3.56 -26.63 5.97
C SER A 249 -2.13 -27.16 6.01
N ASP A 250 -1.78 -28.06 6.94
CA ASP A 250 -0.39 -28.54 7.09
C ASP A 250 0.16 -29.19 5.81
N ALA A 251 -0.65 -29.97 5.09
CA ALA A 251 -0.23 -30.58 3.82
C ALA A 251 -0.02 -29.56 2.69
N VAL A 252 -0.89 -28.55 2.59
CA VAL A 252 -0.78 -27.46 1.61
C VAL A 252 0.35 -26.51 1.98
N ARG A 253 0.58 -26.29 3.28
CA ARG A 253 1.67 -25.51 3.88
C ARG A 253 3.03 -26.18 3.65
N ASP A 254 3.14 -27.49 3.79
CA ASP A 254 4.36 -28.24 3.51
C ASP A 254 4.70 -28.23 2.01
N GLN A 255 3.69 -28.34 1.14
CA GLN A 255 3.87 -28.25 -0.32
C GLN A 255 4.23 -26.83 -0.79
N MET A 256 3.57 -25.81 -0.22
CA MET A 256 3.74 -24.39 -0.56
C MET A 256 5.04 -23.82 0.03
N MET A 257 5.36 -24.13 1.29
CA MET A 257 6.32 -23.35 2.08
C MET A 257 7.58 -24.12 2.50
N ARG A 258 7.58 -25.46 2.43
CA ARG A 258 8.78 -26.33 2.43
C ARG A 258 9.86 -25.94 3.44
N HIS A 259 9.50 -25.44 4.62
CA HIS A 259 10.41 -25.26 5.75
C HIS A 259 10.61 -26.60 6.44
N ASP A 260 11.75 -26.81 7.11
CA ASP A 260 11.92 -28.02 7.92
C ASP A 260 10.87 -27.99 9.06
N PRO A 261 9.96 -28.97 9.16
CA PRO A 261 8.96 -29.03 10.23
C PRO A 261 9.59 -29.06 11.63
N LYS A 262 10.88 -29.42 11.73
CA LYS A 262 11.65 -29.44 12.98
C LYS A 262 12.15 -28.07 13.43
N TRP A 263 11.97 -27.00 12.65
CA TRP A 263 12.43 -25.66 13.01
C TRP A 263 11.39 -24.89 13.86
N ALA A 264 11.82 -24.33 15.00
CA ALA A 264 10.96 -23.53 15.88
C ALA A 264 10.31 -22.31 15.19
N THR A 265 10.98 -21.74 14.18
CA THR A 265 10.46 -20.63 13.37
C THR A 265 9.30 -21.05 12.47
N PHE A 266 9.20 -22.33 12.08
CA PHE A 266 8.07 -22.87 11.34
C PHE A 266 6.83 -22.91 12.23
N ASN A 267 6.97 -23.48 13.43
CA ASN A 267 5.88 -23.58 14.40
C ASN A 267 5.32 -22.20 14.75
N SER A 268 6.18 -21.24 15.10
CA SER A 268 5.76 -19.88 15.47
C SER A 268 5.25 -19.01 14.32
N ALA A 269 5.57 -19.29 13.05
CA ALA A 269 5.06 -18.47 11.94
C ALA A 269 3.78 -19.04 11.31
N TYR A 270 3.48 -20.32 11.55
CA TYR A 270 2.55 -21.07 10.73
C TYR A 270 1.62 -22.04 11.47
N ILE A 271 2.00 -22.60 12.62
CA ILE A 271 1.02 -23.30 13.45
C ILE A 271 0.02 -22.26 13.93
N ASN A 272 -1.26 -22.57 13.75
CA ASN A 272 -2.33 -21.73 14.20
C ASN A 272 -2.74 -22.20 15.60
N GLU A 273 -2.64 -21.31 16.58
CA GLU A 273 -3.06 -21.59 17.95
C GLU A 273 -4.59 -21.65 18.07
N LYS A 274 -5.31 -20.97 17.16
CA LYS A 274 -6.78 -20.97 17.11
C LYS A 274 -7.29 -22.19 16.34
N VAL A 275 -7.85 -23.16 17.05
CA VAL A 275 -8.45 -24.36 16.43
C VAL A 275 -9.69 -23.95 15.62
N GLN A 276 -9.70 -24.26 14.32
CA GLN A 276 -10.81 -23.97 13.38
C GLN A 276 -11.79 -25.13 13.22
N PHE A 277 -11.82 -26.02 14.21
CA PHE A 277 -12.70 -27.19 14.25
C PHE A 277 -13.59 -27.07 15.48
N ASP A 278 -14.89 -27.27 15.30
CA ASP A 278 -15.87 -27.16 16.37
C ASP A 278 -15.83 -28.39 17.28
N ILE A 279 -14.87 -28.42 18.21
CA ILE A 279 -14.70 -29.53 19.14
C ILE A 279 -15.93 -29.69 20.03
N GLN A 280 -16.54 -28.59 20.48
CA GLN A 280 -17.66 -28.65 21.42
C GLN A 280 -18.84 -29.37 20.78
N ASN A 281 -19.35 -28.87 19.66
CA ASN A 281 -20.55 -29.44 19.06
C ASN A 281 -20.29 -30.81 18.45
N THR A 282 -19.06 -31.07 17.96
CA THR A 282 -18.67 -32.44 17.55
C THR A 282 -18.78 -33.43 18.70
N VAL A 283 -18.33 -33.07 19.90
CA VAL A 283 -18.42 -33.95 21.08
C VAL A 283 -19.87 -34.10 21.57
N LEU A 284 -20.70 -33.07 21.40
CA LEU A 284 -22.11 -33.09 21.76
C LEU A 284 -23.01 -33.77 20.73
N ASP A 285 -22.45 -34.26 19.61
CA ASP A 285 -23.21 -34.74 18.44
C ASP A 285 -24.23 -33.70 17.91
N GLU A 286 -23.88 -32.42 18.02
CA GLU A 286 -24.67 -31.28 17.55
C GLU A 286 -24.14 -30.73 16.21
N PRO A 287 -24.97 -29.98 15.44
CA PRO A 287 -24.51 -29.29 14.24
C PRO A 287 -23.35 -28.33 14.56
N SER A 288 -22.33 -28.31 13.70
CA SER A 288 -21.18 -27.42 13.91
C SER A 288 -21.54 -25.96 13.64
N GLU A 289 -21.05 -25.07 14.50
CA GLU A 289 -21.16 -23.63 14.37
C GLU A 289 -19.98 -23.05 13.56
N ASP A 290 -19.76 -23.61 12.36
CA ASP A 290 -18.64 -23.28 11.47
C ASP A 290 -18.47 -21.77 11.23
N GLY A 291 -19.59 -21.05 11.14
CA GLY A 291 -19.60 -19.59 10.97
C GLY A 291 -19.01 -18.86 12.18
N LEU A 292 -19.45 -19.24 13.38
CA LEU A 292 -18.99 -18.64 14.63
C LEU A 292 -17.52 -18.99 14.92
N ILE A 293 -17.13 -20.25 14.68
CA ILE A 293 -15.74 -20.69 14.81
C ILE A 293 -14.82 -19.92 13.86
N ARG A 294 -15.24 -19.70 12.61
CA ARG A 294 -14.49 -18.85 11.66
C ARG A 294 -14.38 -17.42 12.18
N LEU A 295 -15.48 -16.84 12.66
CA LEU A 295 -15.53 -15.48 13.19
C LEU A 295 -14.54 -15.28 14.35
N PHE A 296 -14.44 -16.23 15.29
CA PHE A 296 -13.46 -16.18 16.39
C PHE A 296 -11.99 -16.14 15.92
N THR A 297 -11.73 -16.63 14.70
CA THR A 297 -10.40 -16.57 14.13
C THR A 297 -10.07 -15.28 13.41
N HIS A 298 -11.08 -14.51 12.98
CA HIS A 298 -10.87 -13.28 12.19
C HIS A 298 -10.35 -12.13 13.05
N MET A 299 -9.53 -11.27 12.46
CA MET A 299 -9.08 -10.04 13.12
C MET A 299 -10.18 -8.99 13.24
N SER A 300 -11.18 -9.06 12.37
CA SER A 300 -12.33 -8.16 12.32
C SER A 300 -13.24 -8.29 13.53
N LEU A 301 -13.12 -9.36 14.33
CA LEU A 301 -13.96 -9.56 15.51
C LEU A 301 -13.90 -8.35 16.46
N MET A 302 -12.70 -7.79 16.65
CA MET A 302 -12.48 -6.61 17.50
C MET A 302 -12.26 -5.33 16.67
N ARG A 303 -12.64 -5.32 15.39
CA ARG A 303 -12.49 -4.13 14.55
C ARG A 303 -13.58 -3.13 14.88
N ASP A 304 -13.18 -1.90 15.15
CA ASP A 304 -14.09 -0.76 15.29
C ASP A 304 -13.75 0.29 14.21
N PRO A 305 -14.61 0.49 13.20
CA PRO A 305 -14.40 1.50 12.17
C PRO A 305 -14.24 2.95 12.68
N ARG A 306 -14.67 3.24 13.92
CA ARG A 306 -14.51 4.56 14.56
C ARG A 306 -13.07 4.79 15.04
N ALA A 307 -12.31 3.71 15.23
CA ALA A 307 -10.95 3.75 15.74
C ALA A 307 -9.93 3.95 14.62
N ALA A 308 -9.82 5.15 14.06
CA ALA A 308 -8.71 5.51 13.17
C ALA A 308 -7.37 5.54 13.92
N LYS A 309 -6.23 5.49 13.20
CA LYS A 309 -4.90 5.54 13.83
C LYS A 309 -4.67 6.80 14.65
N ASP A 310 -5.26 7.92 14.23
CA ASP A 310 -5.20 9.21 14.91
C ASP A 310 -6.57 9.58 15.49
N MET A 311 -7.00 8.82 16.50
CA MET A 311 -8.27 9.03 17.21
C MET A 311 -8.14 9.85 18.51
N VAL A 312 -6.95 10.36 18.80
CA VAL A 312 -6.70 11.16 20.00
C VAL A 312 -7.31 12.53 19.80
N ARG A 313 -8.27 12.89 20.66
CA ARG A 313 -8.97 14.17 20.55
C ARG A 313 -8.06 15.36 20.91
N ASP A 314 -8.36 16.52 20.35
CA ASP A 314 -7.61 17.76 20.57
C ASP A 314 -7.59 18.19 22.05
N GLU A 315 -8.65 17.90 22.80
CA GLU A 315 -8.69 18.21 24.24
C GLU A 315 -7.65 17.38 25.01
N VAL A 316 -7.48 16.11 24.64
CA VAL A 316 -6.46 15.23 25.21
C VAL A 316 -5.06 15.72 24.85
N TRP A 317 -4.85 16.16 23.61
CA TRP A 317 -3.57 16.77 23.22
C TRP A 317 -3.26 18.03 24.03
N SER A 318 -4.28 18.86 24.25
CA SER A 318 -4.16 20.14 24.96
C SER A 318 -3.90 19.96 26.46
N SER A 319 -4.37 18.86 27.07
CA SER A 319 -4.19 18.58 28.49
C SER A 319 -2.83 17.95 28.84
N LEU A 320 -2.05 17.54 27.85
CA LEU A 320 -0.78 16.84 28.10
C LEU A 320 0.35 17.82 28.48
N PRO A 321 1.12 17.54 29.55
CA PRO A 321 2.22 18.40 29.96
C PRO A 321 3.32 18.47 28.89
N PRO A 322 4.16 19.51 28.85
CA PRO A 322 5.35 19.54 28.00
C PRO A 322 6.26 18.33 28.24
N TYR A 323 7.03 17.92 27.24
CA TYR A 323 7.97 16.80 27.40
C TYR A 323 9.35 17.36 27.75
N PRO A 324 9.92 17.04 28.93
CA PRO A 324 11.12 17.70 29.42
C PRO A 324 12.30 17.68 28.44
N GLU A 325 12.51 16.56 27.75
CA GLU A 325 13.58 16.41 26.76
C GLU A 325 13.36 17.30 25.51
N ILE A 326 12.11 17.53 25.09
CA ILE A 326 11.80 18.44 23.98
C ILE A 326 12.00 19.89 24.42
N GLU A 327 11.61 20.24 25.65
CA GLU A 327 11.84 21.59 26.19
C GLU A 327 13.33 21.91 26.31
N GLU A 328 14.12 20.97 26.80
CA GLU A 328 15.57 21.13 26.91
C GLU A 328 16.23 21.37 25.54
N LEU A 329 15.87 20.55 24.54
CA LEU A 329 16.36 20.73 23.18
C LEU A 329 15.88 22.06 22.56
N GLN A 330 14.68 22.52 22.89
CA GLN A 330 14.18 23.82 22.46
C GLN A 330 14.97 24.96 23.09
N ARG A 331 15.27 24.88 24.40
CA ARG A 331 16.10 25.85 25.11
C ARG A 331 17.49 25.94 24.51
N GLN A 332 18.17 24.81 24.31
CA GLN A 332 19.49 24.78 23.67
C GLN A 332 19.47 25.38 22.25
N ARG A 333 18.41 25.10 21.49
CA ARG A 333 18.24 25.69 20.16
C ARG A 333 18.03 27.20 20.22
N GLU A 334 17.29 27.70 21.19
CA GLU A 334 17.03 29.13 21.39
C GLU A 334 18.28 29.88 21.87
N GLU A 335 19.06 29.28 22.77
CA GLU A 335 20.37 29.79 23.22
C GLU A 335 21.34 29.95 22.05
N LEU A 336 21.48 28.92 21.21
CA LEU A 336 22.33 28.98 20.02
C LEU A 336 21.81 29.93 18.94
N LYS A 337 20.50 30.13 18.85
CA LYS A 337 19.90 31.04 17.87
C LYS A 337 19.99 32.51 18.31
N GLY A 338 19.99 32.78 19.61
CA GLY A 338 20.03 34.12 20.18
C GLY A 338 18.97 35.05 19.58
N ARG A 339 19.38 36.27 19.19
CA ARG A 339 18.51 37.27 18.53
C ARG A 339 18.47 37.14 17.00
N SER A 340 19.14 36.15 16.42
CA SER A 340 19.29 36.02 14.97
C SER A 340 18.05 35.38 14.33
N TYR A 341 17.42 36.11 13.40
CA TYR A 341 16.25 35.62 12.68
C TYR A 341 16.62 34.75 11.46
N GLN A 342 17.82 34.94 10.89
CA GLN A 342 18.36 34.13 9.80
C GLN A 342 19.33 33.07 10.31
N ILE A 343 19.09 31.80 9.94
CA ILE A 343 19.92 30.64 10.32
C ILE A 343 20.99 30.37 9.25
N LYS A 344 20.81 30.86 8.02
CA LYS A 344 21.70 30.61 6.88
C LYS A 344 22.90 31.56 6.95
N GLY A 345 24.11 31.00 7.06
CA GLY A 345 25.35 31.75 7.27
C GLY A 345 25.68 32.03 8.75
N HIS A 346 25.02 31.35 9.69
CA HIS A 346 25.32 31.43 11.12
C HIS A 346 26.43 30.44 11.50
N ASP A 347 27.32 30.80 12.42
CA ASP A 347 28.44 29.95 12.84
C ASP A 347 27.95 28.57 13.35
N ASP A 348 26.85 28.57 14.12
CA ASP A 348 26.20 27.35 14.62
C ASP A 348 25.08 26.77 13.71
N GLU A 349 25.02 27.12 12.42
CA GLU A 349 23.94 26.70 11.51
C GLU A 349 23.70 25.18 11.52
N GLU A 350 24.77 24.39 11.48
CA GLU A 350 24.68 22.93 11.47
C GLU A 350 24.11 22.39 12.79
N MET A 351 24.52 22.94 13.93
CA MET A 351 24.05 22.55 15.25
C MET A 351 22.56 22.91 15.43
N ILE A 352 22.15 24.12 15.01
CA ILE A 352 20.74 24.55 15.04
C ILE A 352 19.87 23.63 14.17
N ARG A 353 20.37 23.23 12.99
CA ARG A 353 19.69 22.26 12.11
C ARG A 353 19.63 20.87 12.73
N SER A 354 20.69 20.42 13.40
CA SER A 354 20.73 19.16 14.14
C SER A 354 19.69 19.14 15.25
N LEU A 355 19.67 20.15 16.14
CA LEU A 355 18.68 20.27 17.21
C LEU A 355 17.26 20.35 16.66
N THR A 356 17.04 21.08 15.55
CA THR A 356 15.72 21.13 14.89
C THR A 356 15.27 19.73 14.42
N ARG A 357 16.19 18.91 13.89
CA ARG A 357 15.90 17.52 13.51
C ARG A 357 15.59 16.66 14.74
N GLN A 358 16.37 16.79 15.82
CA GLN A 358 16.15 16.05 17.07
C GLN A 358 14.81 16.39 17.71
N ILE A 359 14.46 17.68 17.82
CA ILE A 359 13.15 18.12 18.33
C ILE A 359 12.02 17.52 17.50
N ARG A 360 12.13 17.54 16.16
CA ARG A 360 11.12 16.93 15.28
C ARG A 360 11.01 15.42 15.51
N ALA A 361 12.13 14.72 15.61
CA ALA A 361 12.16 13.28 15.86
C ALA A 361 11.51 12.93 17.21
N LYS A 362 11.86 13.63 18.29
CA LYS A 362 11.29 13.45 19.62
C LYS A 362 9.80 13.77 19.68
N ARG A 363 9.34 14.82 18.99
CA ARG A 363 7.90 15.13 18.86
C ARG A 363 7.15 14.02 18.13
N ALA A 364 7.72 13.50 17.03
CA ALA A 364 7.12 12.41 16.27
C ALA A 364 7.05 11.11 17.11
N GLU A 365 8.11 10.77 17.84
CA GLU A 365 8.17 9.63 18.75
C GLU A 365 7.13 9.75 19.87
N ARG A 366 7.09 10.91 20.55
CA ARG A 366 6.10 11.20 21.58
C ARG A 366 4.67 11.07 21.05
N GLY A 367 4.40 11.66 19.88
CA GLY A 367 3.08 11.59 19.25
C GLY A 367 2.68 10.15 18.90
N LYS A 368 3.61 9.36 18.36
CA LYS A 368 3.39 7.93 18.07
C LYS A 368 3.05 7.15 19.35
N ARG A 369 3.79 7.38 20.44
CA ARG A 369 3.57 6.72 21.73
C ARG A 369 2.21 7.04 22.33
N ILE A 370 1.80 8.31 22.29
CA ILE A 370 0.50 8.75 22.80
C ILE A 370 -0.64 8.11 22.02
N ARG A 371 -0.59 8.15 20.67
CA ARG A 371 -1.60 7.49 19.82
C ARG A 371 -1.71 5.99 20.11
N SER A 372 -0.58 5.28 20.25
CA SER A 372 -0.58 3.86 20.60
C SER A 372 -1.29 3.60 21.93
N LYS A 373 -0.87 4.30 22.99
CA LYS A 373 -1.45 4.12 24.33
C LYS A 373 -2.92 4.51 24.40
N TYR A 374 -3.32 5.58 23.73
CA TYR A 374 -4.71 6.00 23.69
C TYR A 374 -5.58 4.99 22.94
N ARG A 375 -5.07 4.40 21.86
CA ARG A 375 -5.76 3.33 21.14
C ARG A 375 -5.88 2.07 21.99
N GLU A 376 -4.81 1.65 22.68
CA GLU A 376 -4.86 0.55 23.65
C GLU A 376 -5.90 0.81 24.75
N PHE A 377 -5.92 2.03 25.29
CA PHE A 377 -6.94 2.46 26.25
C PHE A 377 -8.36 2.40 25.66
N TYR A 378 -8.54 2.87 24.42
CA TYR A 378 -9.83 2.83 23.75
C TYR A 378 -10.36 1.40 23.61
N PHE A 379 -9.61 0.49 23.00
CA PHE A 379 -10.06 -0.89 22.79
C PHE A 379 -10.24 -1.66 24.10
N HIS A 380 -9.47 -1.34 25.13
CA HIS A 380 -9.65 -1.95 26.45
C HIS A 380 -10.96 -1.54 27.12
N ASN A 381 -11.35 -0.25 27.03
CA ASN A 381 -12.49 0.28 27.76
C ASN A 381 -13.78 0.37 26.93
N ARG A 382 -13.70 0.39 25.59
CA ARG A 382 -14.86 0.53 24.70
C ARG A 382 -15.95 -0.51 24.97
N PRO A 383 -15.63 -1.82 25.13
CA PRO A 383 -16.65 -2.81 25.46
C PRO A 383 -17.40 -2.50 26.76
N THR A 384 -16.70 -2.02 27.79
CA THR A 384 -17.32 -1.62 29.07
C THR A 384 -18.25 -0.43 28.88
N TRP A 385 -17.82 0.60 28.14
CA TRP A 385 -18.66 1.77 27.85
C TRP A 385 -19.92 1.39 27.07
N ASP A 386 -19.81 0.46 26.10
CA ASP A 386 -20.95 -0.02 25.34
C ASP A 386 -21.94 -0.80 26.21
N ILE A 387 -21.45 -1.65 27.13
CA ILE A 387 -22.29 -2.38 28.10
C ILE A 387 -22.99 -1.40 29.05
N GLU A 388 -22.29 -0.40 29.58
CA GLU A 388 -22.85 0.60 30.47
C GLU A 388 -23.97 1.42 29.78
N ARG A 389 -23.79 1.75 28.50
CA ARG A 389 -24.81 2.46 27.70
C ARG A 389 -26.03 1.60 27.39
N GLN A 390 -25.87 0.29 27.19
CA GLN A 390 -27.02 -0.61 26.99
C GLN A 390 -27.98 -0.63 28.19
N ALA A 391 -27.51 -0.28 29.39
CA ALA A 391 -28.36 -0.15 30.57
C ALA A 391 -29.22 1.13 30.55
N VAL A 392 -28.96 2.06 29.63
CA VAL A 392 -29.68 3.33 29.47
C VAL A 392 -30.46 3.31 28.14
N PRO A 393 -31.80 3.17 28.15
CA PRO A 393 -32.61 2.88 26.96
C PRO A 393 -32.56 3.89 25.79
N ASP A 394 -32.00 5.09 25.99
CA ASP A 394 -32.02 6.19 25.01
C ASP A 394 -30.61 6.66 24.57
N GLU A 395 -29.53 5.95 24.93
CA GLU A 395 -28.14 6.32 24.59
C GLU A 395 -27.46 5.37 23.56
N GLU A 396 -28.20 4.83 22.60
CA GLU A 396 -27.60 4.06 21.51
C GLU A 396 -26.83 4.97 20.53
N GLU A 397 -25.51 4.83 20.50
CA GLU A 397 -24.64 5.53 19.54
C GLU A 397 -24.65 4.81 18.18
N GLU A 398 -25.59 5.18 17.31
CA GLU A 398 -25.68 4.65 15.94
C GLU A 398 -24.39 4.95 15.15
N TYR A 399 -23.79 3.91 14.58
CA TYR A 399 -22.66 4.09 13.67
C TYR A 399 -23.15 4.52 12.29
N VAL A 400 -22.81 5.75 11.90
CA VAL A 400 -23.01 6.21 10.53
C VAL A 400 -21.75 5.91 9.71
N THR A 401 -21.89 5.04 8.70
CA THR A 401 -20.81 4.80 7.74
C THR A 401 -20.44 6.11 7.06
N PRO A 402 -19.14 6.50 7.03
CA PRO A 402 -18.73 7.74 6.41
C PRO A 402 -19.04 7.73 4.91
N VAL A 403 -19.47 8.88 4.39
CA VAL A 403 -19.67 9.06 2.95
C VAL A 403 -18.32 8.98 2.22
N ILE A 404 -18.32 8.38 1.03
CA ILE A 404 -17.15 8.34 0.15
C ILE A 404 -16.89 9.77 -0.40
N ASP A 405 -16.05 10.54 0.31
CA ASP A 405 -15.63 11.89 -0.08
C ASP A 405 -14.23 11.86 -0.73
N LEU A 406 -14.23 11.54 -2.02
CA LEU A 406 -13.04 11.44 -2.85
C LEU A 406 -13.07 12.50 -3.96
N HIS A 407 -11.96 13.23 -4.12
CA HIS A 407 -11.89 14.36 -5.07
C HIS A 407 -11.50 13.92 -6.48
N ILE A 408 -10.86 12.76 -6.62
CA ILE A 408 -10.51 12.19 -7.92
C ILE A 408 -11.72 11.40 -8.41
N ALA A 409 -12.36 11.89 -9.48
CA ALA A 409 -13.59 11.32 -10.01
C ALA A 409 -13.46 9.83 -10.33
N GLU A 410 -12.37 9.41 -10.99
CA GLU A 410 -12.14 8.00 -11.31
C GLU A 410 -12.04 7.12 -10.07
N ARG A 411 -11.49 7.67 -8.98
CA ARG A 411 -11.37 6.96 -7.71
C ARG A 411 -12.73 6.86 -7.01
N ALA A 412 -13.48 7.95 -6.99
CA ALA A 412 -14.84 7.99 -6.42
C ALA A 412 -15.76 7.01 -7.13
N GLU A 413 -15.79 7.06 -8.47
CA GLU A 413 -16.57 6.14 -9.30
C GLU A 413 -16.13 4.69 -9.11
N LEU A 414 -14.82 4.41 -9.06
CA LEU A 414 -14.32 3.05 -8.81
C LEU A 414 -14.70 2.54 -7.43
N ALA A 415 -14.63 3.40 -6.40
CA ALA A 415 -14.98 3.04 -5.04
C ALA A 415 -16.49 2.73 -4.93
N GLU A 416 -17.35 3.61 -5.45
CA GLU A 416 -18.80 3.39 -5.51
C GLU A 416 -19.14 2.08 -6.24
N LEU A 417 -18.54 1.86 -7.41
CA LEU A 417 -18.79 0.69 -8.24
C LEU A 417 -18.41 -0.63 -7.54
N LEU A 418 -17.29 -0.65 -6.81
CA LEU A 418 -16.75 -1.86 -6.20
C LEU A 418 -17.28 -2.14 -4.79
N VAL A 419 -17.47 -1.09 -3.99
CA VAL A 419 -17.99 -1.20 -2.61
C VAL A 419 -19.47 -1.54 -2.62
N ASN A 420 -20.24 -0.88 -3.50
CA ASN A 420 -21.69 -1.08 -3.59
C ASN A 420 -22.09 -2.12 -4.66
N GLN A 421 -21.19 -3.07 -4.97
CA GLN A 421 -21.47 -4.13 -5.94
C GLN A 421 -22.67 -5.00 -5.50
N PRO A 422 -23.76 -5.07 -6.30
CA PRO A 422 -24.91 -5.91 -6.00
C PRO A 422 -24.56 -7.41 -5.92
N ASP A 423 -25.16 -8.13 -4.98
CA ASP A 423 -24.92 -9.57 -4.82
C ASP A 423 -25.59 -10.42 -5.89
N SER A 424 -26.71 -9.96 -6.45
CA SER A 424 -27.53 -10.67 -7.45
C SER A 424 -27.05 -10.53 -8.90
N LEU A 425 -25.92 -9.85 -9.12
CA LEU A 425 -25.44 -9.54 -10.46
C LEU A 425 -24.98 -10.81 -11.22
N ALA A 426 -25.48 -11.00 -12.44
CA ALA A 426 -25.19 -12.18 -13.26
C ALA A 426 -24.99 -11.82 -14.75
N GLY A 427 -24.40 -12.75 -15.52
CA GLY A 427 -24.29 -12.66 -16.97
C GLY A 427 -23.58 -11.39 -17.47
N ASP A 428 -24.19 -10.72 -18.44
CA ASP A 428 -23.62 -9.56 -19.13
C ASP A 428 -23.42 -8.34 -18.21
N GLY A 429 -24.31 -8.15 -17.21
CA GLY A 429 -24.13 -7.08 -16.22
C GLY A 429 -22.82 -7.23 -15.45
N PHE A 430 -22.43 -8.48 -15.14
CA PHE A 430 -21.17 -8.76 -14.44
C PHE A 430 -19.94 -8.55 -15.32
N LYS A 431 -20.07 -8.84 -16.62
CA LYS A 431 -19.03 -8.53 -17.59
C LYS A 431 -18.85 -7.02 -17.75
N GLN A 432 -19.93 -6.26 -17.86
CA GLN A 432 -19.89 -4.80 -17.97
C GLN A 432 -19.29 -4.15 -16.73
N LEU A 433 -19.66 -4.61 -15.54
CA LEU A 433 -19.06 -4.17 -14.27
C LEU A 433 -17.53 -4.32 -14.28
N ARG A 434 -17.02 -5.46 -14.76
CA ARG A 434 -15.58 -5.70 -14.84
C ARG A 434 -14.87 -4.82 -15.85
N VAL A 435 -15.50 -4.61 -17.01
CA VAL A 435 -14.97 -3.69 -18.04
C VAL A 435 -14.82 -2.29 -17.44
N GLN A 436 -15.91 -1.77 -16.83
CA GLN A 436 -15.91 -0.46 -16.17
C GLN A 436 -14.87 -0.36 -15.06
N ALA A 437 -14.78 -1.37 -14.19
CA ALA A 437 -13.80 -1.39 -13.11
C ALA A 437 -12.36 -1.35 -13.63
N VAL A 438 -12.03 -2.12 -14.68
CA VAL A 438 -10.69 -2.11 -15.28
C VAL A 438 -10.39 -0.77 -15.95
N GLU A 439 -11.34 -0.20 -16.69
CA GLU A 439 -11.17 1.10 -17.33
C GLU A 439 -10.93 2.21 -16.30
N LEU A 440 -11.71 2.23 -15.22
CA LEU A 440 -11.50 3.15 -14.10
C LEU A 440 -10.16 2.92 -13.40
N MET A 441 -9.74 1.67 -13.17
CA MET A 441 -8.41 1.37 -12.62
C MET A 441 -7.28 1.88 -13.53
N VAL A 442 -7.40 1.72 -14.86
CA VAL A 442 -6.42 2.22 -15.83
C VAL A 442 -6.39 3.75 -15.84
N ALA A 443 -7.55 4.41 -15.88
CA ALA A 443 -7.63 5.86 -15.84
C ALA A 443 -7.07 6.43 -14.54
N LEU A 444 -7.42 5.83 -13.39
CA LEU A 444 -6.92 6.18 -12.07
C LEU A 444 -5.40 6.10 -11.98
N CYS A 445 -4.77 5.13 -12.65
CA CYS A 445 -3.31 5.00 -12.65
C CYS A 445 -2.56 6.22 -13.24
N HIS A 446 -3.24 7.11 -13.96
CA HIS A 446 -2.67 8.33 -14.54
C HIS A 446 -2.99 9.59 -13.71
N ARG A 447 -3.72 9.44 -12.60
CA ARG A 447 -4.07 10.54 -11.70
C ARG A 447 -3.05 10.71 -10.58
N GLN A 448 -2.95 11.93 -10.07
CA GLN A 448 -2.05 12.34 -8.98
C GLN A 448 -2.83 13.13 -7.95
N GLU A 449 -2.54 12.90 -6.68
CA GLU A 449 -3.05 13.70 -5.57
C GLU A 449 -1.87 14.45 -4.94
N THR A 450 -2.04 15.72 -4.59
CA THR A 450 -0.97 16.50 -3.95
C THR A 450 -1.33 16.98 -2.55
N ALA A 451 -0.32 17.31 -1.76
CA ALA A 451 -0.53 17.92 -0.44
C ALA A 451 -1.29 19.26 -0.51
N LYS A 452 -1.41 19.88 -1.70
CA LYS A 452 -2.17 21.13 -1.91
C LYS A 452 -3.66 20.95 -1.63
N ARG A 453 -4.20 19.72 -1.73
CA ARG A 453 -5.59 19.40 -1.39
C ARG A 453 -6.01 19.96 -0.03
N ARG A 454 -5.16 19.84 1.00
CA ARG A 454 -5.48 20.32 2.36
C ARG A 454 -5.76 21.82 2.36
N THR A 455 -4.93 22.59 1.66
CA THR A 455 -5.07 24.05 1.55
C THR A 455 -6.21 24.48 0.63
N LEU A 456 -6.53 23.67 -0.40
CA LEU A 456 -7.66 23.93 -1.30
C LEU A 456 -9.00 23.72 -0.60
N ARG A 457 -9.11 22.71 0.28
CA ARG A 457 -10.35 22.46 1.05
C ARG A 457 -10.72 23.62 1.98
N GLU A 458 -9.73 24.39 2.44
CA GLU A 458 -9.91 25.55 3.32
C GLU A 458 -10.25 26.85 2.55
N ARG A 459 -10.14 26.86 1.22
CA ARG A 459 -10.38 28.06 0.39
C ARG A 459 -11.62 27.86 -0.47
N ALA A 460 -12.56 28.81 -0.42
CA ALA A 460 -13.68 28.84 -1.36
C ALA A 460 -13.17 28.87 -2.81
N PRO A 461 -13.82 28.16 -3.76
CA PRO A 461 -13.40 28.17 -5.16
C PRO A 461 -13.56 29.58 -5.74
N ALA A 462 -12.46 30.32 -5.85
CA ALA A 462 -12.42 31.52 -6.68
C ALA A 462 -12.16 31.09 -8.12
N ASP A 463 -12.79 31.76 -9.09
CA ASP A 463 -12.53 31.56 -10.52
C ASP A 463 -11.03 31.67 -10.82
N VAL A 464 -10.37 30.52 -10.98
CA VAL A 464 -8.92 30.48 -11.17
C VAL A 464 -8.60 30.81 -12.62
N ARG A 465 -8.28 32.09 -12.85
CA ARG A 465 -7.73 32.55 -14.13
C ARG A 465 -6.30 32.04 -14.30
N ILE A 466 -6.02 31.44 -15.46
CA ILE A 466 -4.69 30.98 -15.91
C ILE A 466 -3.90 32.21 -16.39
N LYS A 467 -3.21 32.94 -15.49
CA LYS A 467 -2.26 34.02 -15.89
C LYS A 467 -1.52 34.77 -14.76
N GLU A 468 -1.36 34.20 -13.56
CA GLU A 468 -0.75 34.95 -12.44
C GLU A 468 0.69 34.50 -12.12
N GLU A 469 1.57 35.46 -11.81
CA GLU A 469 3.01 35.26 -11.51
C GLU A 469 3.29 34.26 -10.37
N THR A 470 2.27 33.97 -9.56
CA THR A 470 2.34 33.09 -8.39
C THR A 470 1.90 31.65 -8.66
N GLN A 471 1.65 31.27 -9.92
CA GLN A 471 1.34 29.89 -10.29
C GLN A 471 2.60 29.15 -10.75
N CYS A 472 2.67 27.84 -10.48
CA CYS A 472 3.80 27.02 -10.94
C CYS A 472 3.64 26.70 -12.44
N PRO A 473 4.57 27.12 -13.31
CA PRO A 473 4.43 26.98 -14.76
C PRO A 473 4.48 25.53 -15.25
N ARG A 474 5.08 24.62 -14.46
CA ARG A 474 5.12 23.17 -14.77
C ARG A 474 3.91 22.42 -14.23
N CYS A 475 3.42 22.77 -13.04
CA CYS A 475 2.21 22.15 -12.48
C CYS A 475 0.99 22.40 -13.36
N ILE A 476 0.79 23.61 -13.90
CA ILE A 476 -0.38 23.96 -14.75
C ILE A 476 -0.55 22.98 -15.92
N GLY A 477 0.56 22.48 -16.46
CA GLY A 477 0.59 21.52 -17.56
C GLY A 477 0.36 20.06 -17.18
N ASN A 478 0.27 19.73 -15.89
CA ASN A 478 0.12 18.36 -15.43
C ASN A 478 -1.37 17.96 -15.42
N GLU A 479 -1.81 17.26 -16.46
CA GLU A 479 -3.18 16.77 -16.60
C GLU A 479 -3.53 15.61 -15.64
N GLY A 480 -2.52 15.02 -14.98
CA GLY A 480 -2.74 14.04 -13.93
C GLY A 480 -3.26 14.63 -12.62
N GLN A 481 -3.05 15.93 -12.38
CA GLN A 481 -3.53 16.66 -11.19
C GLN A 481 -4.91 17.27 -11.45
N LEU A 482 -5.67 17.49 -10.38
CA LEU A 482 -6.94 18.22 -10.45
C LEU A 482 -6.72 19.66 -10.93
N TYR A 483 -7.75 20.24 -11.57
CA TYR A 483 -7.67 21.59 -12.13
C TYR A 483 -7.26 22.62 -11.08
N GLU A 484 -7.80 22.50 -9.88
CA GLU A 484 -7.55 23.37 -8.73
C GLU A 484 -6.11 23.22 -8.21
N GLU A 485 -5.55 22.01 -8.25
CA GLU A 485 -4.17 21.73 -7.80
C GLU A 485 -3.13 22.23 -8.79
N ARG A 486 -3.36 22.00 -10.09
CA ARG A 486 -2.45 22.45 -11.15
C ARG A 486 -2.46 23.97 -11.30
N THR A 487 -3.57 24.63 -10.98
CA THR A 487 -3.71 26.09 -11.01
C THR A 487 -3.49 26.77 -9.65
N PHE A 488 -3.01 26.02 -8.65
CA PHE A 488 -2.78 26.52 -7.29
C PHE A 488 -1.95 27.81 -7.24
N ARG A 489 -2.45 28.79 -6.49
CA ARG A 489 -1.83 30.10 -6.31
C ARG A 489 -1.06 30.16 -4.99
N TYR A 490 0.25 30.34 -5.10
CA TYR A 490 1.10 30.56 -3.94
C TYR A 490 0.90 31.97 -3.39
N CYS A 491 1.09 32.13 -2.09
CA CYS A 491 0.93 33.43 -1.44
C CYS A 491 1.93 34.48 -1.93
N ARG A 492 3.13 34.06 -2.37
CA ARG A 492 4.20 34.93 -2.89
C ARG A 492 5.03 34.19 -3.95
N PRO A 493 5.62 34.89 -4.95
CA PRO A 493 6.48 34.27 -5.94
C PRO A 493 7.66 33.50 -5.34
N ALA A 494 8.25 34.01 -4.25
CA ALA A 494 9.35 33.33 -3.55
C ALA A 494 9.01 31.90 -3.12
N VAL A 495 7.78 31.67 -2.63
CA VAL A 495 7.31 30.34 -2.19
C VAL A 495 7.04 29.43 -3.38
N MET A 496 6.53 29.98 -4.48
CA MET A 496 6.38 29.25 -5.74
C MET A 496 7.74 28.79 -6.27
N TYR A 497 8.77 29.64 -6.19
CA TYR A 497 10.13 29.27 -6.59
C TYR A 497 10.69 28.12 -5.74
N ASP A 498 10.52 28.17 -4.41
CA ASP A 498 10.96 27.08 -3.53
C ASP A 498 10.26 25.76 -3.87
N HIS A 499 8.97 25.82 -4.19
CA HIS A 499 8.23 24.64 -4.69
C HIS A 499 8.81 24.14 -6.02
N PHE A 500 9.02 25.03 -7.00
CA PHE A 500 9.57 24.65 -8.30
C PHE A 500 10.96 24.01 -8.16
N ASP A 501 11.83 24.60 -7.35
CA ASP A 501 13.17 24.10 -7.09
C ASP A 501 13.15 22.73 -6.37
N ARG A 502 12.23 22.56 -5.42
CA ARG A 502 12.11 21.33 -4.65
C ARG A 502 11.51 20.18 -5.45
N GLU A 503 10.41 20.43 -6.16
CA GLU A 503 9.61 19.39 -6.80
C GLU A 503 10.05 19.09 -8.24
N HIS A 504 10.61 20.06 -8.98
CA HIS A 504 10.82 19.91 -10.42
C HIS A 504 12.29 19.95 -10.84
N VAL A 505 13.15 20.74 -10.18
CA VAL A 505 14.54 20.94 -10.65
C VAL A 505 15.36 19.65 -10.66
N LYS A 506 15.17 18.74 -9.70
CA LYS A 506 15.87 17.45 -9.68
C LYS A 506 15.59 16.62 -10.93
N GLU A 507 14.31 16.48 -11.29
CA GLU A 507 13.86 15.77 -12.50
C GLU A 507 14.41 16.45 -13.76
N LEU A 508 14.31 17.79 -13.82
CA LEU A 508 14.75 18.58 -14.96
C LEU A 508 16.26 18.52 -15.22
N ARG A 509 17.08 18.44 -14.17
CA ARG A 509 18.54 18.31 -14.31
C ARG A 509 18.96 16.94 -14.84
N GLY A 510 18.15 15.90 -14.60
CA GLY A 510 18.40 14.55 -15.11
C GLY A 510 17.84 14.30 -16.51
N ALA A 511 17.01 15.19 -17.03
CA ALA A 511 16.34 15.01 -18.33
C ALA A 511 17.28 15.36 -19.50
N LYS A 512 17.33 14.49 -20.53
CA LYS A 512 18.06 14.76 -21.78
C LYS A 512 17.44 15.91 -22.58
N GLN A 513 16.11 16.02 -22.52
CA GLN A 513 15.31 17.07 -23.12
C GLN A 513 14.23 17.47 -22.13
N ILE A 514 14.02 18.77 -21.98
CA ILE A 514 13.06 19.36 -21.06
C ILE A 514 11.88 19.88 -21.90
N PRO A 515 10.72 19.20 -21.90
CA PRO A 515 9.55 19.72 -22.59
C PRO A 515 8.85 20.82 -21.76
N CYS A 516 8.25 21.79 -22.46
CA CYS A 516 7.30 22.70 -21.84
C CYS A 516 5.88 22.12 -21.87
N SER A 517 5.35 21.77 -20.71
CA SER A 517 4.00 21.24 -20.55
C SER A 517 2.91 22.31 -20.42
N HIS A 518 3.25 23.60 -20.48
CA HIS A 518 2.27 24.67 -20.29
C HIS A 518 1.20 24.65 -21.40
N PRO A 519 -0.11 24.81 -21.09
CA PRO A 519 -1.19 24.80 -22.09
C PRO A 519 -1.08 25.81 -23.23
N LYS A 520 -0.17 26.79 -23.14
CA LYS A 520 0.11 27.78 -24.19
C LYS A 520 1.08 27.22 -25.24
N CYS A 521 1.90 26.27 -24.86
CA CYS A 521 2.88 25.60 -25.71
C CYS A 521 2.40 24.22 -26.18
N SER A 522 1.16 23.82 -25.88
CA SER A 522 0.63 22.49 -26.25
C SER A 522 0.56 22.22 -27.76
N ARG A 523 0.64 23.27 -28.59
CA ARG A 523 0.65 23.17 -30.06
C ARG A 523 2.05 23.07 -30.69
N GLU A 524 3.07 23.50 -29.95
CA GLU A 524 4.46 23.51 -30.39
C GLU A 524 5.23 22.73 -29.33
N THR A 525 5.55 21.45 -29.57
CA THR A 525 6.30 20.62 -28.61
C THR A 525 7.72 21.18 -28.45
N LEU A 526 7.87 22.21 -27.61
CA LEU A 526 9.12 22.90 -27.37
C LEU A 526 9.95 22.11 -26.36
N GLU A 527 11.11 21.65 -26.80
CA GLU A 527 12.06 20.87 -26.00
C GLU A 527 13.38 21.61 -25.84
N PHE A 528 13.86 21.71 -24.60
CA PHE A 528 15.08 22.43 -24.24
C PHE A 528 16.16 21.46 -23.75
N LYS A 529 17.40 21.63 -24.22
CA LYS A 529 18.55 20.81 -23.76
C LYS A 529 19.10 21.21 -22.38
N HIS A 530 18.86 22.46 -21.97
CA HIS A 530 19.42 23.01 -20.74
C HIS A 530 18.35 23.68 -19.90
N LEU A 531 18.43 23.50 -18.57
CA LEU A 531 17.50 24.08 -17.61
C LEU A 531 17.41 25.61 -17.73
N ASN A 532 18.52 26.29 -18.00
CA ASN A 532 18.53 27.74 -18.17
C ASN A 532 17.74 28.18 -19.41
N HIS A 533 17.78 27.42 -20.51
CA HIS A 533 16.98 27.73 -21.70
C HIS A 533 15.50 27.53 -21.43
N PHE A 534 15.13 26.50 -20.67
CA PHE A 534 13.76 26.31 -20.20
C PHE A 534 13.30 27.48 -19.30
N LYS A 535 14.11 27.87 -18.31
CA LYS A 535 13.80 29.01 -17.42
C LYS A 535 13.61 30.31 -18.21
N ASN A 536 14.46 30.58 -19.19
CA ASN A 536 14.33 31.75 -20.07
C ASN A 536 13.05 31.69 -20.92
N HIS A 537 12.70 30.51 -21.46
CA HIS A 537 11.44 30.33 -22.18
C HIS A 537 10.22 30.63 -21.28
N VAL A 538 10.24 30.13 -20.04
CA VAL A 538 9.18 30.38 -19.07
C VAL A 538 9.05 31.87 -18.74
N GLU A 539 10.16 32.59 -18.58
CA GLU A 539 10.14 34.03 -18.36
C GLU A 539 9.58 34.79 -19.59
N LEU A 540 10.04 34.47 -20.79
CA LEU A 540 9.66 35.16 -22.02
C LEU A 540 8.23 34.85 -22.50
N VAL A 541 7.81 33.58 -22.44
CA VAL A 541 6.53 33.12 -23.02
C VAL A 541 5.42 33.03 -21.98
N HIS A 542 5.77 32.75 -20.72
CA HIS A 542 4.80 32.62 -19.64
C HIS A 542 4.80 33.81 -18.68
N GLY A 543 5.79 34.70 -18.73
CA GLY A 543 5.88 35.87 -17.86
C GLY A 543 6.23 35.51 -16.41
N VAL A 544 6.80 34.33 -16.17
CA VAL A 544 7.14 33.84 -14.82
C VAL A 544 8.65 33.75 -14.68
N LYS A 545 9.24 34.58 -13.82
CA LYS A 545 10.69 34.60 -13.61
C LYS A 545 11.13 33.55 -12.59
N LEU A 546 11.66 32.42 -13.05
CA LEU A 546 12.24 31.40 -12.18
C LEU A 546 13.64 31.84 -11.69
N ARG A 547 14.05 31.44 -10.48
CA ARG A 547 15.42 31.71 -9.98
C ARG A 547 16.44 31.06 -10.90
N VAL A 548 17.53 31.75 -11.20
CA VAL A 548 18.65 31.22 -12.03
C VAL A 548 19.36 30.10 -11.30
#